data_AF-F0X7T8-F1
#
_entry.id   AF-F0X7T8-F1
#
_cell.length_a   1.000
_cell.length_b   1.000
_cell.length_c   1.000
_cell.angle_alpha   90.00
_cell.angle_beta   90.00
_cell.angle_gamma   90.00
#
_symmetry.space_group_name_H-M   'P 1'
#
loop_
_entity.id
_entity.type
_entity.pdbx_description
1 polymer ?
#
loop_
_entity_poly.entity_id
_entity_poly.type
_entity_poly.pdbx_seq_one_letter_code
_entity_poly.pdbx_strand_id
1 'polypeptide(L)'
;MAAINPEHYTTPLPENCSDYDMELQDPDVATNSSYVCVLACMASLIPPFLDGLGPMSARKTPAEMYDHIQACDRAMRVHIANIPEFLLRKEGGATATATCPASLPWIPLARHTLAISAAEMIIMIHRPVLFESLQSAAFRPTRAICVSAAVTILREHEQVIAAGVVSIWTHSAFCVTGAVVLGLELFHRTDHSDDTAHAYRQMLARASNRLHSRRCDAIARRGALLIDTLLTAEEDLVLRMMRTARRQTDAAAEDHQRAIINDMIGSHEIMARFLAGSLTKSSATAVASVNISPRVTIASLTNGPSTEITISGSNNALPSLDYDAAHDFDLWFKEVFAPVYDPIV
;
A
#
# COMPACT_ATOMS: atom_id res chain seq x y z
N MET A 1 -24.61 0.64 2.93
CA MET A 1 -23.35 0.45 3.67
C MET A 1 -23.71 0.41 5.14
N ALA A 2 -23.48 -0.69 5.85
CA ALA A 2 -23.71 -0.70 7.30
C ALA A 2 -22.63 0.17 7.93
N ALA A 3 -23.00 1.34 8.45
CA ALA A 3 -22.13 2.14 9.29
C ALA A 3 -22.08 1.46 10.66
N ILE A 4 -20.91 0.96 11.05
CA ILE A 4 -20.71 0.41 12.39
C ILE A 4 -20.50 1.62 13.30
N ASN A 5 -21.52 1.99 14.09
CA ASN A 5 -21.37 3.03 15.12
C ASN A 5 -20.39 2.52 16.18
N PRO A 6 -19.30 3.27 16.51
CA PRO A 6 -18.42 2.97 17.63
C PRO A 6 -19.13 2.68 18.95
N GLU A 7 -20.30 3.27 19.18
CA GLU A 7 -21.12 3.01 20.37
C GLU A 7 -21.71 1.59 20.41
N HIS A 8 -21.71 0.85 19.30
CA HIS A 8 -22.29 -0.50 19.20
C HIS A 8 -21.28 -1.61 19.50
N TYR A 9 -20.02 -1.29 19.78
CA TYR A 9 -19.02 -2.25 20.23
C TYR A 9 -18.18 -1.65 21.37
N THR A 10 -18.01 -2.42 22.44
CA THR A 10 -17.24 -2.01 23.64
C THR A 10 -15.88 -2.67 23.70
N THR A 11 -15.49 -3.41 22.67
CA THR A 11 -14.21 -4.14 22.63
C THR A 11 -13.05 -3.13 22.63
N PRO A 12 -12.20 -3.11 23.67
CA PRO A 12 -11.04 -2.24 23.71
C PRO A 12 -9.97 -2.70 22.72
N LEU A 13 -8.95 -1.87 22.51
CA LEU A 13 -7.74 -2.27 21.79
C LEU A 13 -7.03 -3.43 22.54
N PRO A 14 -6.33 -4.32 21.81
CA PRO A 14 -5.60 -5.42 22.43
C PRO A 14 -4.49 -4.90 23.35
N GLU A 15 -4.34 -5.54 24.50
CA GLU A 15 -3.29 -5.27 25.47
C GLU A 15 -1.98 -5.98 25.08
N ASN A 16 -0.83 -5.39 25.43
CA ASN A 16 0.47 -6.03 25.22
C ASN A 16 0.70 -7.08 26.31
N CYS A 17 0.29 -8.32 26.08
CA CYS A 17 0.47 -9.41 27.04
C CYS A 17 0.90 -10.71 26.35
N SER A 18 1.42 -11.65 27.15
CA SER A 18 1.74 -12.99 26.65
C SER A 18 0.52 -13.92 26.69
N ASP A 19 0.36 -14.80 25.69
CA ASP A 19 -0.72 -15.80 25.68
C ASP A 19 -0.66 -16.79 26.86
N TYR A 20 0.50 -16.91 27.53
CA TYR A 20 0.72 -17.88 28.60
C TYR A 20 0.21 -17.41 29.97
N ASP A 21 0.48 -16.14 30.31
CA ASP A 21 0.16 -15.56 31.62
C ASP A 21 -0.96 -14.51 31.54
N MET A 22 -1.22 -13.96 30.35
CA MET A 22 -2.16 -12.88 30.09
C MET A 22 -1.88 -11.63 30.95
N GLU A 23 -0.64 -11.45 31.40
CA GLU A 23 -0.25 -10.30 32.21
C GLU A 23 0.16 -9.13 31.31
N LEU A 24 -0.36 -7.94 31.63
CA LEU A 24 -0.02 -6.70 30.92
C LEU A 24 1.47 -6.39 31.06
N GLN A 25 2.14 -6.22 29.93
CA GLN A 25 3.53 -5.85 29.81
C GLN A 25 3.68 -4.42 29.28
N ASP A 26 4.82 -3.81 29.58
CA ASP A 26 5.20 -2.53 29.01
C ASP A 26 5.28 -2.61 27.47
N PRO A 27 4.85 -1.59 26.70
CA PRO A 27 4.89 -1.61 25.23
C PRO A 27 6.27 -1.90 24.61
N ASP A 28 7.36 -1.56 25.31
CA ASP A 28 8.73 -1.82 24.86
C ASP A 28 9.21 -3.25 25.15
N VAL A 29 8.39 -4.05 25.84
CA VAL A 29 8.65 -5.48 26.06
C VAL A 29 7.96 -6.30 24.97
N ALA A 30 8.78 -7.09 24.26
CA ALA A 30 8.29 -7.97 23.21
C ALA A 30 7.41 -9.11 23.77
N THR A 31 6.15 -9.13 23.32
CA THR A 31 5.19 -10.22 23.56
C THR A 31 4.67 -10.73 22.21
N ASN A 32 3.96 -11.87 22.22
CA ASN A 32 3.29 -12.36 21.02
C ASN A 32 2.16 -11.43 20.54
N SER A 33 1.66 -10.53 21.40
CA SER A 33 0.61 -9.55 21.07
C SER A 33 1.17 -8.24 20.50
N SER A 34 2.44 -7.91 20.73
CA SER A 34 3.02 -6.60 20.38
C SER A 34 2.80 -6.22 18.91
N TYR A 35 3.00 -7.16 17.99
CA TYR A 35 2.79 -6.94 16.55
C TYR A 35 1.33 -6.54 16.25
N VAL A 36 0.37 -7.24 16.85
CA VAL A 36 -1.07 -6.98 16.63
C VAL A 36 -1.50 -5.67 17.28
N CYS A 37 -0.95 -5.32 18.45
CA CYS A 37 -1.19 -4.04 19.09
C CYS A 37 -0.77 -2.88 18.18
N VAL A 38 0.43 -2.95 17.59
CA VAL A 38 0.91 -1.93 16.65
C VAL A 38 0.00 -1.84 15.41
N LEU A 39 -0.37 -2.97 14.82
CA LEU A 39 -1.31 -2.98 13.69
C LEU A 39 -2.66 -2.35 14.05
N ALA A 40 -3.19 -2.64 15.24
CA ALA A 40 -4.46 -2.11 15.70
C ALA A 40 -4.39 -0.59 15.89
N CYS A 41 -3.29 -0.06 16.44
CA CYS A 41 -3.04 1.36 16.55
C CYS A 41 -3.04 2.04 15.17
N MET A 42 -2.31 1.50 14.19
CA MET A 42 -2.32 2.07 12.83
C MET A 42 -3.72 1.98 12.20
N ALA A 43 -4.38 0.82 12.30
CA ALA A 43 -5.72 0.58 11.75
C ALA A 43 -6.80 1.51 12.34
N SER A 44 -6.60 2.00 13.57
CA SER A 44 -7.51 2.95 14.22
C SER A 44 -7.64 4.28 13.46
N LEU A 45 -6.70 4.60 12.56
CA LEU A 45 -6.79 5.78 11.69
C LEU A 45 -7.77 5.64 10.53
N ILE A 46 -8.16 4.41 10.16
CA ILE A 46 -8.96 4.18 8.96
C ILE A 46 -10.40 4.70 9.07
N PRO A 47 -11.13 4.49 10.19
CA PRO A 47 -12.45 5.10 10.35
C PRO A 47 -12.45 6.63 10.20
N PRO A 48 -11.67 7.42 10.98
CA PRO A 48 -11.68 8.88 10.82
C PRO A 48 -11.13 9.34 9.46
N PHE A 49 -10.21 8.58 8.85
CA PHE A 49 -9.79 8.82 7.48
C PHE A 49 -10.98 8.75 6.51
N LEU A 50 -11.72 7.63 6.52
CA LEU A 50 -12.83 7.41 5.60
C LEU A 50 -13.99 8.39 5.83
N ASP A 51 -14.31 8.68 7.09
CA ASP A 51 -15.36 9.64 7.46
C ASP A 51 -15.02 11.05 6.96
N GLY A 52 -13.76 11.45 7.10
CA GLY A 52 -13.30 12.77 6.64
C GLY A 52 -13.25 12.95 5.12
N LEU A 53 -13.42 11.88 4.31
CA LEU A 53 -13.59 12.01 2.86
C LEU A 53 -15.02 12.40 2.44
N GLY A 54 -15.96 12.43 3.40
CA GLY A 54 -17.38 12.68 3.14
C GLY A 54 -18.10 11.48 2.49
N PRO A 55 -19.45 11.49 2.53
CA PRO A 55 -20.25 10.40 1.99
C PRO A 55 -20.06 10.28 0.47
N MET A 56 -20.24 9.07 -0.07
CA MET A 56 -20.13 8.87 -1.53
C MET A 56 -21.07 9.75 -2.36
N SER A 57 -22.24 10.11 -1.82
CA SER A 57 -23.22 10.99 -2.46
C SER A 57 -22.87 12.48 -2.41
N ALA A 58 -21.93 12.87 -1.55
CA ALA A 58 -21.45 14.26 -1.41
C ALA A 58 -19.97 14.23 -1.05
N ARG A 59 -19.15 13.70 -1.96
CA ARG A 59 -17.69 13.68 -1.81
C ARG A 59 -17.16 15.10 -1.75
N LYS A 60 -16.17 15.30 -0.89
CA LYS A 60 -15.40 16.55 -0.83
C LYS A 60 -14.65 16.80 -2.14
N THR A 61 -14.30 18.06 -2.39
CA THR A 61 -13.46 18.41 -3.53
C THR A 61 -12.06 17.79 -3.38
N PRO A 62 -11.30 17.58 -4.48
CA PRO A 62 -9.94 17.05 -4.39
C PRO A 62 -9.01 17.84 -3.46
N ALA A 63 -9.13 19.17 -3.43
CA ALA A 63 -8.36 20.02 -2.53
C ALA A 63 -8.69 19.75 -1.05
N GLU A 64 -9.97 19.72 -0.68
CA GLU A 64 -10.40 19.43 0.70
C GLU A 64 -10.08 17.99 1.12
N MET A 65 -10.18 17.03 0.20
CA MET A 65 -9.73 15.66 0.44
C MET A 65 -8.23 15.63 0.69
N TYR A 66 -7.46 16.40 -0.07
CA TYR A 66 -6.01 16.42 0.04
C TYR A 66 -5.53 16.99 1.38
N ASP A 67 -6.14 18.05 1.89
CA ASP A 67 -5.84 18.58 3.23
C ASP A 67 -6.10 17.53 4.33
N HIS A 68 -7.20 16.79 4.22
CA HIS A 68 -7.53 15.69 5.13
C HIS A 68 -6.53 14.53 5.02
N ILE A 69 -6.15 14.15 3.79
CA ILE A 69 -5.14 13.12 3.51
C ILE A 69 -3.81 13.50 4.17
N GLN A 70 -3.37 14.75 4.06
CA GLN A 70 -2.13 15.20 4.70
C GLN A 70 -2.21 15.14 6.24
N ALA A 71 -3.37 15.43 6.83
CA ALA A 71 -3.57 15.28 8.27
C ALA A 71 -3.49 13.82 8.71
N CYS A 72 -4.12 12.90 7.95
CA CYS A 72 -4.05 11.47 8.20
C CYS A 72 -2.64 10.90 8.00
N ASP A 73 -1.90 11.33 6.97
CA ASP A 73 -0.49 10.93 6.76
C ASP A 73 0.37 11.34 7.96
N ARG A 74 0.25 12.58 8.44
CA ARG A 74 0.96 13.03 9.66
C ARG A 74 0.61 12.17 10.88
N ALA A 75 -0.66 11.84 11.07
CA ALA A 75 -1.09 10.97 12.17
C ALA A 75 -0.49 9.56 12.04
N MET A 76 -0.44 9.01 10.82
CA MET A 76 0.17 7.72 10.54
C MET A 76 1.67 7.74 10.87
N ARG A 77 2.39 8.80 10.49
CA ARG A 77 3.80 8.99 10.84
C ARG A 77 4.02 9.06 12.35
N VAL A 78 3.11 9.68 13.10
CA VAL A 78 3.15 9.68 14.57
C VAL A 78 2.98 8.28 15.14
N HIS A 79 2.04 7.46 14.64
CA HIS A 79 1.92 6.07 15.09
C HIS A 79 3.17 5.26 14.77
N ILE A 80 3.73 5.43 13.57
CA ILE A 80 4.94 4.75 13.14
C ILE A 80 6.16 5.13 14.00
N ALA A 81 6.28 6.40 14.40
CA ALA A 81 7.34 6.86 15.29
C ALA A 81 7.27 6.27 16.70
N ASN A 82 6.09 5.80 17.13
CA ASN A 82 5.87 5.16 18.43
C ASN A 82 5.92 3.62 18.35
N ILE A 83 6.35 3.03 17.24
CA ILE A 83 6.54 1.58 17.14
C ILE A 83 7.72 1.18 18.04
N PRO A 84 7.57 0.14 18.88
CA PRO A 84 8.66 -0.34 19.73
C PRO A 84 9.92 -0.70 18.93
N GLU A 85 11.09 -0.34 19.45
CA GLU A 85 12.37 -0.47 18.72
C GLU A 85 12.66 -1.91 18.26
N PHE A 86 12.24 -2.90 19.04
CA PHE A 86 12.41 -4.31 18.70
C PHE A 86 11.63 -4.73 17.43
N LEU A 87 10.60 -3.98 17.02
CA LEU A 87 9.86 -4.15 15.76
C LEU A 87 10.36 -3.26 14.62
N LEU A 88 11.35 -2.40 14.87
CA LEU A 88 11.92 -1.50 13.86
C LEU A 88 13.35 -1.89 13.45
N ARG A 89 14.23 -2.19 14.42
CA ARG A 89 15.68 -2.32 14.18
C ARG A 89 16.18 -3.75 14.37
N LYS A 90 17.07 -4.22 13.49
CA LYS A 90 17.91 -5.41 13.76
C LYS A 90 19.05 -4.96 14.68
N GLU A 91 19.24 -5.61 15.82
CA GLU A 91 20.00 -5.05 16.94
C GLU A 91 21.44 -4.64 16.63
N GLY A 92 21.85 -3.54 17.28
CA GLY A 92 23.24 -3.18 17.57
C GLY A 92 23.42 -2.15 18.70
N GLY A 93 22.39 -1.81 19.51
CA GLY A 93 22.47 -0.61 20.38
C GLY A 93 21.75 -0.59 21.73
N ALA A 94 20.84 -1.51 22.06
CA ALA A 94 20.14 -1.49 23.35
C ALA A 94 20.52 -2.72 24.19
N THR A 95 20.88 -2.44 25.44
CA THR A 95 21.32 -3.37 26.47
C THR A 95 20.56 -4.69 26.47
N ALA A 96 21.29 -5.78 26.26
CA ALA A 96 20.85 -7.14 26.53
C ALA A 96 20.45 -7.29 28.01
N THR A 97 19.21 -6.94 28.34
CA THR A 97 18.50 -7.58 29.44
C THR A 97 18.21 -9.02 29.02
N ALA A 98 18.18 -9.95 29.97
CA ALA A 98 18.26 -11.40 29.76
C ALA A 98 17.10 -12.06 28.96
N THR A 99 16.23 -11.27 28.34
CA THR A 99 15.14 -11.61 27.42
C THR A 99 15.41 -10.96 26.06
N CYS A 100 16.48 -11.41 25.38
CA CYS A 100 16.91 -10.84 24.11
C CYS A 100 15.81 -10.99 23.02
N PRO A 101 15.29 -9.90 22.41
CA PRO A 101 14.31 -9.95 21.32
C PRO A 101 14.80 -10.74 20.09
N ALA A 102 16.12 -10.78 19.85
CA ALA A 102 16.71 -11.56 18.76
C ALA A 102 16.60 -13.09 18.96
N SER A 103 16.18 -13.55 20.15
CA SER A 103 15.90 -14.96 20.42
C SER A 103 14.50 -15.42 19.97
N LEU A 104 13.59 -14.49 19.67
CA LEU A 104 12.22 -14.81 19.25
C LEU A 104 12.16 -15.02 17.72
N PRO A 105 11.84 -16.24 17.23
CA PRO A 105 11.92 -16.56 15.80
C PRO A 105 10.98 -15.74 14.90
N TRP A 106 9.92 -15.14 15.47
CA TRP A 106 8.91 -14.40 14.72
C TRP A 106 9.26 -12.93 14.49
N ILE A 107 10.20 -12.36 15.25
CA ILE A 107 10.55 -10.93 15.20
C ILE A 107 11.01 -10.49 13.80
N PRO A 108 11.92 -11.20 13.10
CA PRO A 108 12.31 -10.81 11.74
C PRO A 108 11.14 -10.75 10.75
N LEU A 109 10.24 -11.73 10.81
CA LEU A 109 9.03 -11.74 9.99
C LEU A 109 8.11 -10.57 10.35
N ALA A 110 7.91 -10.29 11.64
CA ALA A 110 7.09 -9.18 12.10
C ALA A 110 7.61 -7.83 11.60
N ARG A 111 8.93 -7.60 11.58
CA ARG A 111 9.56 -6.37 11.05
C ARG A 111 9.22 -6.14 9.57
N HIS A 112 9.50 -7.13 8.73
CA HIS A 112 9.21 -7.04 7.29
C HIS A 112 7.71 -6.86 7.03
N THR A 113 6.88 -7.63 7.73
CA THR A 113 5.42 -7.56 7.61
C THR A 113 4.90 -6.19 8.04
N LEU A 114 5.44 -5.62 9.12
CA LEU A 114 5.06 -4.32 9.63
C LEU A 114 5.44 -3.20 8.65
N ALA A 115 6.64 -3.27 8.05
CA ALA A 115 7.06 -2.33 7.02
C ALA A 115 6.14 -2.39 5.78
N ILE A 116 5.77 -3.60 5.33
CA ILE A 116 4.80 -3.78 4.24
C ILE A 116 3.45 -3.17 4.61
N SER A 117 2.93 -3.48 5.81
CA SER A 117 1.63 -2.98 6.27
C SER A 117 1.61 -1.46 6.41
N ALA A 118 2.65 -0.86 7.01
CA ALA A 118 2.76 0.59 7.14
C ALA A 118 2.75 1.29 5.77
N ALA A 119 3.58 0.80 4.84
CA ALA A 119 3.64 1.35 3.48
C ALA A 119 2.32 1.18 2.72
N GLU A 120 1.60 0.06 2.91
CA GLU A 120 0.28 -0.12 2.29
C GLU A 120 -0.76 0.84 2.87
N MET A 121 -0.76 1.06 4.19
CA MET A 121 -1.66 2.02 4.81
C MET A 121 -1.41 3.45 4.31
N ILE A 122 -0.17 3.82 4.08
CA ILE A 122 0.19 5.10 3.45
C ILE A 122 -0.41 5.19 2.04
N ILE A 123 -0.25 4.16 1.20
CA ILE A 123 -0.89 4.13 -0.14
C ILE A 123 -2.41 4.24 -0.01
N MET A 124 -3.02 3.56 0.96
CA MET A 124 -4.46 3.61 1.20
C MET A 124 -4.95 5.02 1.57
N ILE A 125 -4.22 5.73 2.44
CA ILE A 125 -4.53 7.12 2.83
C ILE A 125 -4.47 8.03 1.60
N HIS A 126 -3.46 7.87 0.76
CA HIS A 126 -3.27 8.70 -0.44
C HIS A 126 -4.09 8.27 -1.67
N ARG A 127 -4.72 7.08 -1.63
CA ARG A 127 -5.48 6.49 -2.73
C ARG A 127 -6.54 7.42 -3.35
N PRO A 128 -7.31 8.24 -2.60
CA PRO A 128 -8.39 9.05 -3.19
C PRO A 128 -7.92 10.04 -4.26
N VAL A 129 -6.68 10.53 -4.16
CA VAL A 129 -6.09 11.50 -5.12
C VAL A 129 -4.93 10.90 -5.91
N LEU A 130 -4.64 9.61 -5.75
CA LEU A 130 -3.50 8.97 -6.42
C LEU A 130 -3.58 9.06 -7.94
N PHE A 131 -4.74 8.79 -8.54
CA PHE A 131 -4.87 8.87 -10.00
C PHE A 131 -4.71 10.31 -10.51
N GLU A 132 -5.30 11.29 -9.81
CA GLU A 132 -5.13 12.71 -10.13
C GLU A 132 -3.67 13.15 -9.99
N SER A 133 -2.92 12.58 -9.04
CA SER A 133 -1.49 12.88 -8.85
C SER A 133 -0.59 12.45 -10.01
N LEU A 134 -1.05 11.52 -10.84
CA LEU A 134 -0.33 11.10 -12.05
C LEU A 134 -0.52 12.07 -13.22
N GLN A 135 -1.59 12.87 -13.18
CA GLN A 135 -1.99 13.77 -14.26
C GLN A 135 -1.72 15.24 -13.92
N SER A 136 -1.80 15.60 -12.65
CA SER A 136 -1.70 16.97 -12.16
C SER A 136 -0.49 17.16 -11.25
N ALA A 137 0.25 18.25 -11.47
CA ALA A 137 1.34 18.65 -10.60
C ALA A 137 0.86 19.06 -9.19
N ALA A 138 -0.42 19.38 -9.01
CA ALA A 138 -1.00 19.82 -7.74
C ALA A 138 -0.87 18.78 -6.61
N PHE A 139 -0.81 17.50 -6.96
CA PHE A 139 -0.69 16.39 -5.99
C PHE A 139 0.64 15.63 -6.14
N ARG A 140 1.68 16.29 -6.69
CA ARG A 140 3.01 15.68 -6.87
C ARG A 140 3.54 14.99 -5.60
N PRO A 141 3.38 15.55 -4.38
CA PRO A 141 3.81 14.86 -3.16
C PRO A 141 3.15 13.48 -2.98
N THR A 142 1.85 13.36 -3.25
CA THR A 142 1.12 12.09 -3.18
C THR A 142 1.70 11.05 -4.12
N ARG A 143 1.94 11.41 -5.40
CA ARG A 143 2.55 10.51 -6.38
C ARG A 143 3.86 9.96 -5.83
N ALA A 144 4.70 10.86 -5.34
CA ALA A 144 6.05 10.55 -4.93
C ALA A 144 6.10 9.68 -3.64
N ILE A 145 5.26 9.98 -2.65
CA ILE A 145 5.06 9.18 -1.44
C ILE A 145 4.57 7.77 -1.80
N CYS A 146 3.54 7.66 -2.64
CA CYS A 146 3.00 6.36 -3.05
C CYS A 146 4.01 5.52 -3.83
N VAL A 147 4.84 6.13 -4.68
CA VAL A 147 5.90 5.44 -5.41
C VAL A 147 6.97 4.90 -4.45
N SER A 148 7.44 5.69 -3.49
CA SER A 148 8.38 5.20 -2.48
C SER A 148 7.76 4.08 -1.62
N ALA A 149 6.53 4.24 -1.16
CA ALA A 149 5.81 3.20 -0.42
C ALA A 149 5.65 1.90 -1.25
N ALA A 150 5.36 2.01 -2.55
CA ALA A 150 5.29 0.87 -3.45
C ALA A 150 6.65 0.15 -3.61
N VAL A 151 7.73 0.91 -3.75
CA VAL A 151 9.10 0.38 -3.80
C VAL A 151 9.43 -0.38 -2.52
N THR A 152 9.09 0.18 -1.36
CA THR A 152 9.24 -0.48 -0.05
C THR A 152 8.50 -1.81 -0.01
N ILE A 153 7.20 -1.83 -0.33
CA ILE A 153 6.40 -3.06 -0.31
C ILE A 153 7.05 -4.16 -1.16
N LEU A 154 7.49 -3.81 -2.37
CA LEU A 154 8.07 -4.79 -3.29
C LEU A 154 9.43 -5.32 -2.82
N ARG A 155 10.25 -4.47 -2.18
CA ARG A 155 11.54 -4.85 -1.58
C ARG A 155 11.35 -5.73 -0.35
N GLU A 156 10.51 -5.33 0.58
CA GLU A 156 10.24 -6.08 1.80
C GLU A 156 9.58 -7.42 1.49
N HIS A 157 8.67 -7.47 0.51
CA HIS A 157 8.09 -8.74 0.05
C HIS A 157 9.15 -9.68 -0.55
N GLU A 158 10.19 -9.16 -1.21
CA GLU A 158 11.33 -9.96 -1.68
C GLU A 158 12.13 -10.53 -0.50
N GLN A 159 12.37 -9.74 0.54
CA GLN A 159 13.08 -10.18 1.74
C GLN A 159 12.32 -11.28 2.50
N VAL A 160 10.99 -11.13 2.66
CA VAL A 160 10.14 -12.16 3.28
C VAL A 160 10.27 -13.50 2.55
N ILE A 161 10.28 -13.46 1.21
CA ILE A 161 10.41 -14.68 0.40
C ILE A 161 11.81 -15.27 0.51
N ALA A 162 12.85 -14.42 0.45
CA ALA A 162 14.25 -14.85 0.58
C ALA A 162 14.54 -15.50 1.94
N ALA A 163 13.92 -15.00 3.01
CA ALA A 163 14.04 -15.56 4.35
C ALA A 163 13.37 -16.94 4.53
N GLY A 164 12.57 -17.40 3.56
CA GLY A 164 11.90 -18.71 3.62
C GLY A 164 10.87 -18.84 4.75
N VAL A 165 10.40 -17.70 5.29
CA VAL A 165 9.46 -17.64 6.41
C VAL A 165 8.02 -17.90 5.94
N VAL A 166 7.13 -18.24 6.88
CA VAL A 166 5.72 -18.50 6.59
C VAL A 166 5.09 -17.30 5.87
N SER A 167 4.51 -17.58 4.71
CA SER A 167 3.87 -16.58 3.87
C SER A 167 2.54 -16.15 4.48
N ILE A 168 2.42 -14.88 4.86
CA ILE A 168 1.16 -14.24 5.21
C ILE A 168 0.36 -13.99 3.92
N TRP A 169 -0.92 -14.37 3.91
CA TRP A 169 -1.77 -14.33 2.71
C TRP A 169 -2.03 -12.89 2.21
N THR A 170 -2.07 -11.92 3.12
CA THR A 170 -2.27 -10.49 2.79
C THR A 170 -1.08 -9.89 2.03
N HIS A 171 0.13 -10.44 2.18
CA HIS A 171 1.32 -9.95 1.47
C HIS A 171 1.18 -10.00 -0.05
N SER A 172 0.46 -11.00 -0.59
CA SER A 172 0.17 -11.05 -2.02
C SER A 172 -0.65 -9.84 -2.46
N ALA A 173 -1.70 -9.49 -1.71
CA ALA A 173 -2.53 -8.34 -2.02
C ALA A 173 -1.73 -7.03 -1.96
N PHE A 174 -0.91 -6.86 -0.92
CA PHE A 174 -0.06 -5.67 -0.77
C PHE A 174 0.99 -5.58 -1.89
N CYS A 175 1.64 -6.69 -2.25
CA CYS A 175 2.57 -6.76 -3.38
C CYS A 175 1.88 -6.36 -4.69
N VAL A 176 0.63 -6.78 -4.93
CA VAL A 176 -0.14 -6.35 -6.10
C VAL A 176 -0.42 -4.85 -6.04
N THR A 177 -0.84 -4.31 -4.90
CA THR A 177 -1.03 -2.87 -4.72
C THR A 177 0.23 -2.07 -5.07
N GLY A 178 1.38 -2.44 -4.50
CA GLY A 178 2.66 -1.80 -4.82
C GLY A 178 3.01 -1.90 -6.31
N ALA A 179 2.81 -3.07 -6.92
CA ALA A 179 3.07 -3.25 -8.35
C ALA A 179 2.15 -2.43 -9.24
N VAL A 180 0.87 -2.26 -8.88
CA VAL A 180 -0.06 -1.39 -9.62
C VAL A 180 0.38 0.07 -9.53
N VAL A 181 0.74 0.56 -8.34
CA VAL A 181 1.23 1.94 -8.17
C VAL A 181 2.50 2.17 -9.00
N LEU A 182 3.44 1.24 -8.96
CA LEU A 182 4.70 1.36 -9.70
C LEU A 182 4.51 1.24 -11.23
N GLY A 183 3.57 0.39 -11.68
CA GLY A 183 3.20 0.30 -13.09
C GLY A 183 2.51 1.57 -13.60
N LEU A 184 1.62 2.16 -12.80
CA LEU A 184 0.99 3.44 -13.11
C LEU A 184 2.01 4.57 -13.18
N GLU A 185 2.99 4.58 -12.26
CA GLU A 185 4.13 5.50 -12.31
C GLU A 185 4.89 5.33 -13.63
N LEU A 186 5.23 4.09 -14.00
CA LEU A 186 5.95 3.79 -15.24
C LEU A 186 5.23 4.32 -16.48
N PHE A 187 3.89 4.22 -16.54
CA PHE A 187 3.11 4.80 -17.63
C PHE A 187 3.21 6.32 -17.73
N HIS A 188 3.41 7.02 -16.61
CA HIS A 188 3.42 8.49 -16.54
C HIS A 188 4.83 9.07 -16.35
N ARG A 189 5.89 8.28 -16.60
CA ARG A 189 7.26 8.78 -16.66
C ARG A 189 7.50 9.53 -17.97
N THR A 190 8.29 10.58 -17.92
CA THR A 190 8.69 11.33 -19.13
C THR A 190 9.80 10.61 -19.89
N ASP A 191 10.73 9.97 -19.17
CA ASP A 191 11.79 9.15 -19.74
C ASP A 191 11.59 7.68 -19.37
N HIS A 192 11.39 6.86 -20.40
CA HIS A 192 11.22 5.41 -20.30
C HIS A 192 12.55 4.65 -20.46
N SER A 193 13.64 5.34 -20.77
CA SER A 193 14.97 4.79 -21.01
C SER A 193 15.96 5.05 -19.87
N ASP A 194 15.56 5.80 -18.84
CA ASP A 194 16.41 6.08 -17.70
C ASP A 194 16.58 4.87 -16.75
N ASP A 195 17.60 4.93 -15.89
CA ASP A 195 17.91 3.86 -14.94
C ASP A 195 16.75 3.55 -13.99
N THR A 196 15.94 4.57 -13.67
CA THR A 196 14.78 4.43 -12.79
C THR A 196 13.67 3.61 -13.45
N ALA A 197 13.35 3.88 -14.71
CA ALA A 197 12.39 3.09 -15.48
C ALA A 197 12.86 1.63 -15.60
N HIS A 198 14.15 1.41 -15.85
CA HIS A 198 14.73 0.07 -15.88
C HIS A 198 14.61 -0.63 -14.52
N ALA A 199 14.90 0.07 -13.41
CA ALA A 199 14.75 -0.48 -12.06
C ALA A 199 13.30 -0.86 -11.76
N TYR A 200 12.33 -0.02 -12.12
CA TYR A 200 10.91 -0.30 -11.91
C TYR A 200 10.43 -1.51 -12.71
N ARG A 201 10.81 -1.62 -13.99
CA ARG A 201 10.52 -2.83 -14.79
C ARG A 201 11.08 -4.09 -14.14
N GLN A 202 12.32 -4.04 -13.66
CA GLN A 202 12.93 -5.19 -12.97
C GLN A 202 12.18 -5.53 -11.68
N MET A 203 11.80 -4.55 -10.87
CA MET A 203 11.03 -4.78 -9.65
C MET A 203 9.67 -5.43 -9.94
N LEU A 204 8.96 -4.94 -10.95
CA LEU A 204 7.69 -5.52 -11.40
C LEU A 204 7.87 -6.95 -11.91
N ALA A 205 8.87 -7.21 -12.76
CA ALA A 205 9.14 -8.54 -13.28
C ALA A 205 9.48 -9.55 -12.16
N ARG A 206 10.32 -9.15 -11.21
CA ARG A 206 10.64 -9.99 -10.03
C ARG A 206 9.41 -10.23 -9.17
N ALA A 207 8.58 -9.21 -8.95
CA ALA A 207 7.33 -9.36 -8.20
C ALA A 207 6.37 -10.35 -8.89
N SER A 208 6.19 -10.25 -10.22
CA SER A 208 5.39 -11.20 -10.99
C SER A 208 5.90 -12.63 -10.84
N ASN A 209 7.21 -12.84 -11.03
CA ASN A 209 7.83 -14.17 -10.88
C ASN A 209 7.60 -14.76 -9.49
N ARG A 210 7.73 -13.95 -8.43
CA ARG A 210 7.47 -14.37 -7.04
C ARG A 210 6.00 -14.77 -6.85
N LEU A 211 5.06 -13.97 -7.36
CA LEU A 211 3.63 -14.27 -7.26
C LEU A 211 3.23 -15.51 -8.08
N HIS A 212 3.81 -15.74 -9.25
CA HIS A 212 3.59 -16.98 -10.03
C HIS A 212 4.03 -18.24 -9.28
N SER A 213 5.07 -18.13 -8.44
CA SER A 213 5.60 -19.27 -7.69
C SER A 213 4.68 -19.71 -6.53
N ARG A 214 3.75 -18.86 -6.09
CA ARG A 214 2.85 -19.14 -4.95
C ARG A 214 1.72 -20.09 -5.37
N ARG A 215 1.73 -21.29 -4.78
CA ARG A 215 0.66 -22.30 -4.94
C ARG A 215 -0.53 -21.95 -4.07
N CYS A 216 -1.73 -22.27 -4.56
CA CYS A 216 -3.01 -22.10 -3.84
C CYS A 216 -3.37 -20.66 -3.43
N ASP A 217 -2.69 -19.65 -3.97
CA ASP A 217 -2.99 -18.24 -3.72
C ASP A 217 -3.62 -17.61 -4.97
N ALA A 218 -4.95 -17.44 -4.94
CA ALA A 218 -5.71 -16.89 -6.06
C ALA A 218 -5.39 -15.41 -6.31
N ILE A 219 -5.07 -14.66 -5.26
CA ILE A 219 -4.68 -13.25 -5.36
C ILE A 219 -3.31 -13.16 -6.02
N ALA A 220 -2.34 -13.97 -5.60
CA ALA A 220 -1.02 -14.00 -6.22
C ALA A 220 -1.10 -14.36 -7.72
N ARG A 221 -1.86 -15.40 -8.07
CA ARG A 221 -2.01 -15.81 -9.48
C ARG A 221 -2.60 -14.71 -10.36
N ARG A 222 -3.68 -14.06 -9.89
CA ARG A 222 -4.31 -12.95 -10.62
C ARG A 222 -3.40 -11.72 -10.65
N GLY A 223 -2.74 -11.45 -9.53
CA GLY A 223 -1.76 -10.39 -9.37
C GLY A 223 -0.62 -10.50 -10.37
N ALA A 224 0.00 -11.67 -10.47
CA ALA A 224 1.08 -11.93 -11.41
C ALA A 224 0.64 -11.66 -12.87
N LEU A 225 -0.55 -12.14 -13.25
CA LEU A 225 -1.13 -11.87 -14.57
C LEU A 225 -1.36 -10.36 -14.80
N LEU A 226 -1.85 -9.64 -13.80
CA LEU A 226 -2.04 -8.20 -13.90
C LEU A 226 -0.69 -7.49 -14.12
N ILE A 227 0.35 -7.87 -13.36
CA ILE A 227 1.69 -7.28 -13.49
C ILE A 227 2.28 -7.57 -14.88
N ASP A 228 2.17 -8.80 -15.36
CA ASP A 228 2.58 -9.17 -16.73
C ASP A 228 1.86 -8.29 -17.76
N THR A 229 0.55 -8.07 -17.57
CA THR A 229 -0.27 -7.23 -18.45
C THR A 229 0.16 -5.76 -18.41
N LEU A 230 0.48 -5.23 -17.22
CA LEU A 230 0.99 -3.87 -17.05
C LEU A 230 2.33 -3.68 -17.77
N LEU A 231 3.26 -4.63 -17.64
CA LEU A 231 4.55 -4.60 -18.33
C LEU A 231 4.38 -4.61 -19.85
N THR A 232 3.56 -5.52 -20.39
CA THR A 232 3.30 -5.57 -21.85
C THR A 232 2.58 -4.32 -22.36
N ALA A 233 1.67 -3.75 -21.56
CA ALA A 233 1.02 -2.49 -21.91
C ALA A 233 2.03 -1.34 -21.94
N GLU A 234 3.01 -1.33 -21.04
CA GLU A 234 4.03 -0.29 -20.99
C GLU A 234 4.99 -0.37 -22.17
N GLU A 235 5.41 -1.58 -22.54
CA GLU A 235 6.20 -1.80 -23.74
C GLU A 235 5.49 -1.28 -25.00
N ASP A 236 4.18 -1.54 -25.14
CA ASP A 236 3.40 -1.03 -26.27
C ASP A 236 3.27 0.50 -26.25
N LEU A 237 3.07 1.10 -25.07
CA LEU A 237 3.10 2.56 -24.90
C LEU A 237 4.41 3.15 -25.41
N VAL A 238 5.56 2.60 -24.96
CA VAL A 238 6.89 3.05 -25.38
C VAL A 238 7.07 2.92 -26.89
N LEU A 239 6.63 1.80 -27.49
CA LEU A 239 6.70 1.59 -28.93
C LEU A 239 5.81 2.58 -29.70
N ARG A 240 4.61 2.89 -29.22
CA ARG A 240 3.72 3.90 -29.82
C ARG A 240 4.37 5.28 -29.76
N MET A 241 4.92 5.67 -28.61
CA MET A 241 5.64 6.93 -28.43
C MET A 241 6.84 7.04 -29.38
N MET A 242 7.68 5.99 -29.48
CA MET A 242 8.84 6.00 -30.40
C MET A 242 8.45 6.16 -31.87
N ARG A 243 7.30 5.58 -32.29
CA ARG A 243 6.81 5.72 -33.68
C ARG A 243 6.35 7.14 -34.01
N THR A 244 5.83 7.87 -33.02
CA THR A 244 5.24 9.20 -33.20
C THR A 244 6.17 10.35 -32.83
N ALA A 245 7.23 10.10 -32.05
CA ALA A 245 8.18 11.09 -31.52
C ALA A 245 9.01 11.87 -32.56
N ARG A 246 8.87 11.61 -33.87
CA ARG A 246 9.80 12.12 -34.91
C ARG A 246 9.82 13.65 -35.09
N ARG A 247 8.98 14.45 -34.40
CA ARG A 247 8.85 15.92 -34.59
C ARG A 247 8.34 16.75 -33.39
N GLN A 248 8.37 16.26 -32.15
CA GLN A 248 7.68 16.95 -31.04
C GLN A 248 8.63 17.54 -29.99
N THR A 249 8.24 18.68 -29.40
CA THR A 249 8.85 19.29 -28.21
C THR A 249 8.41 18.56 -26.93
N ASP A 250 9.14 18.71 -25.82
CA ASP A 250 8.86 17.98 -24.57
C ASP A 250 7.42 18.15 -24.07
N ALA A 251 6.86 19.37 -24.10
CA ALA A 251 5.48 19.62 -23.70
C ALA A 251 4.45 18.93 -24.63
N ALA A 252 4.73 18.88 -25.94
CA ALA A 252 3.88 18.17 -26.89
C ALA A 252 3.99 16.65 -26.73
N ALA A 253 5.13 16.15 -26.26
CA ALA A 253 5.35 14.74 -25.97
C ALA A 253 4.55 14.26 -24.74
N GLU A 254 4.49 15.06 -23.66
CA GLU A 254 3.67 14.74 -22.48
C GLU A 254 2.17 14.67 -22.80
N ASP A 255 1.65 15.65 -23.54
CA ASP A 255 0.24 15.66 -23.96
C ASP A 255 -0.07 14.50 -24.90
N HIS A 256 0.87 14.15 -25.79
CA HIS A 256 0.73 13.01 -26.67
C HIS A 256 0.75 11.67 -25.91
N GLN A 257 1.65 11.51 -24.94
CA GLN A 257 1.69 10.35 -24.06
C GLN A 257 0.37 10.19 -23.30
N ARG A 258 -0.16 11.28 -22.72
CA ARG A 258 -1.47 11.27 -22.05
C ARG A 258 -2.59 10.84 -22.99
N ALA A 259 -2.57 11.31 -24.24
CA ALA A 259 -3.56 10.90 -25.24
C ALA A 259 -3.49 9.39 -25.53
N ILE A 260 -2.29 8.82 -25.67
CA ILE A 260 -2.11 7.37 -25.87
C ILE A 260 -2.60 6.59 -24.64
N ILE A 261 -2.24 7.01 -23.42
CA ILE A 261 -2.69 6.37 -22.18
C ILE A 261 -4.22 6.41 -22.08
N ASN A 262 -4.83 7.56 -22.35
CA ASN A 262 -6.29 7.71 -22.32
C ASN A 262 -6.98 6.83 -23.38
N ASP A 263 -6.38 6.67 -24.56
CA ASP A 263 -6.86 5.75 -25.60
C ASP A 263 -6.76 4.29 -25.15
N MET A 264 -5.63 3.87 -24.57
CA MET A 264 -5.45 2.51 -24.05
C MET A 264 -6.40 2.18 -22.90
N ILE A 265 -6.66 3.15 -22.01
CA ILE A 265 -7.61 3.01 -20.90
C ILE A 265 -9.05 3.00 -21.45
N GLY A 266 -9.39 3.95 -22.32
CA GLY A 266 -10.73 4.13 -22.89
C GLY A 266 -11.17 3.00 -23.81
N SER A 267 -10.23 2.37 -24.52
CA SER A 267 -10.47 1.16 -25.31
C SER A 267 -10.56 -0.12 -24.47
N HIS A 268 -10.39 -0.01 -23.14
CA HIS A 268 -10.34 -1.13 -22.21
C HIS A 268 -9.28 -2.18 -22.56
N GLU A 269 -8.22 -1.81 -23.28
CA GLU A 269 -7.22 -2.74 -23.81
C GLU A 269 -6.52 -3.52 -22.69
N ILE A 270 -6.12 -2.83 -21.62
CA ILE A 270 -5.49 -3.44 -20.44
C ILE A 270 -6.45 -4.44 -19.77
N MET A 271 -7.72 -4.07 -19.62
CA MET A 271 -8.74 -4.93 -19.01
C MET A 271 -9.04 -6.15 -19.89
N ALA A 272 -9.15 -5.96 -21.20
CA ALA A 272 -9.39 -7.03 -22.16
C ALA A 272 -8.25 -8.07 -22.15
N ARG A 273 -6.98 -7.61 -22.13
CA ARG A 273 -5.80 -8.47 -22.02
C ARG A 273 -5.79 -9.24 -20.69
N PHE A 274 -6.08 -8.57 -19.58
CA PHE A 274 -6.17 -9.22 -18.27
C PHE A 274 -7.24 -10.32 -18.25
N LEU A 275 -8.44 -10.03 -18.78
CA LEU A 275 -9.53 -11.02 -18.85
C LEU A 275 -9.19 -12.19 -19.79
N ALA A 276 -8.60 -11.91 -20.96
CA ALA A 276 -8.18 -12.94 -21.92
C ALA A 276 -7.09 -13.86 -21.34
N GLY A 277 -6.11 -13.29 -20.63
CA GLY A 277 -5.08 -14.05 -19.92
C GLY A 277 -5.64 -14.90 -18.77
N SER A 278 -6.70 -14.43 -18.11
CA SER A 278 -7.38 -15.19 -17.06
C SER A 278 -8.12 -16.40 -17.64
N LEU A 279 -8.73 -16.27 -18.81
CA LEU A 279 -9.47 -17.36 -19.47
C LEU A 279 -8.54 -18.45 -20.03
N THR A 280 -7.41 -18.06 -20.64
CA THR A 280 -6.44 -18.98 -21.25
C THR A 280 -5.65 -19.80 -20.23
N LYS A 281 -5.34 -19.26 -19.04
CA LYS A 281 -4.71 -20.04 -17.96
C LYS A 281 -5.72 -20.86 -17.15
N SER A 282 -6.99 -20.43 -17.08
CA SER A 282 -8.03 -21.21 -16.38
C SER A 282 -8.43 -22.48 -17.13
N SER A 283 -8.37 -22.48 -18.47
CA SER A 283 -8.64 -23.70 -19.27
C SER A 283 -7.57 -24.78 -19.13
N ALA A 284 -6.33 -24.40 -18.83
CA ALA A 284 -5.24 -25.34 -18.55
C ALA A 284 -5.31 -25.97 -17.14
N THR A 285 -6.14 -25.44 -16.23
CA THR A 285 -6.21 -25.89 -14.83
C THR A 285 -7.60 -26.39 -14.41
N ALA A 286 -8.56 -26.52 -15.33
CA ALA A 286 -9.92 -26.94 -15.04
C ALA A 286 -10.06 -28.47 -14.90
N VAL A 287 -9.44 -29.04 -13.87
CA VAL A 287 -9.87 -30.31 -13.27
C VAL A 287 -9.83 -30.15 -11.75
N ALA A 288 -10.87 -29.55 -11.18
CA ALA A 288 -11.39 -29.78 -9.83
C ALA A 288 -12.49 -28.75 -9.52
N SER A 289 -13.74 -29.16 -9.72
CA SER A 289 -14.94 -28.45 -9.26
C SER A 289 -15.16 -28.70 -7.77
N VAL A 290 -15.41 -27.64 -6.98
CA VAL A 290 -16.23 -27.74 -5.77
C VAL A 290 -17.14 -26.52 -5.67
N ASN A 291 -18.43 -26.79 -5.57
CA ASN A 291 -19.55 -25.86 -5.56
C ASN A 291 -20.02 -25.69 -4.12
N ILE A 292 -20.03 -24.47 -3.58
CA ILE A 292 -20.71 -24.16 -2.30
C ILE A 292 -21.35 -22.77 -2.39
N SER A 293 -22.68 -22.76 -2.41
CA SER A 293 -23.53 -21.60 -2.12
C SER A 293 -23.76 -21.52 -0.60
N PRO A 294 -24.05 -20.35 0.00
CA PRO A 294 -25.44 -20.13 0.35
C PRO A 294 -25.93 -18.66 0.34
N ARG A 295 -27.25 -18.55 0.34
CA ARG A 295 -28.12 -17.38 0.30
C ARG A 295 -28.72 -17.16 1.70
N VAL A 296 -28.68 -15.94 2.25
CA VAL A 296 -29.55 -15.56 3.40
C VAL A 296 -30.03 -14.11 3.23
N THR A 297 -31.35 -13.95 3.32
CA THR A 297 -32.14 -12.71 3.29
C THR A 297 -32.46 -12.29 4.73
N ILE A 298 -32.24 -11.03 5.14
CA ILE A 298 -32.85 -10.48 6.37
C ILE A 298 -33.37 -9.05 6.13
N ALA A 299 -34.54 -8.81 6.71
CA ALA A 299 -35.47 -7.70 6.54
C ALA A 299 -35.11 -6.43 7.33
N SER A 300 -35.74 -5.33 6.87
CA SER A 300 -35.68 -3.94 7.33
C SER A 300 -36.46 -3.68 8.63
N LEU A 301 -35.90 -2.88 9.56
CA LEU A 301 -36.65 -2.11 10.57
C LEU A 301 -35.97 -0.77 10.94
N THR A 302 -36.52 0.32 10.38
CA THR A 302 -36.94 1.63 10.95
C THR A 302 -36.20 2.36 12.11
N ASN A 303 -35.67 3.54 11.76
CA ASN A 303 -35.61 4.89 12.38
C ASN A 303 -35.85 5.19 13.89
N GLY A 304 -34.95 6.03 14.45
CA GLY A 304 -35.10 6.91 15.63
C GLY A 304 -33.89 7.87 15.78
N PRO A 305 -34.00 9.07 16.39
CA PRO A 305 -33.32 10.30 15.93
C PRO A 305 -31.95 10.63 16.57
N SER A 306 -31.14 11.36 15.78
CA SER A 306 -29.79 11.86 16.05
C SER A 306 -29.74 13.02 17.06
N THR A 307 -28.65 13.12 17.82
CA THR A 307 -28.24 14.34 18.53
C THR A 307 -26.81 14.72 18.12
N GLU A 308 -26.65 15.94 17.61
CA GLU A 308 -25.38 16.53 17.15
C GLU A 308 -24.50 16.93 18.35
N ILE A 309 -23.19 16.67 18.27
CA ILE A 309 -22.18 17.31 19.12
C ILE A 309 -21.16 18.00 18.22
N THR A 310 -21.13 19.33 18.31
CA THR A 310 -20.20 20.25 17.64
C THR A 310 -18.85 20.22 18.36
N ILE A 311 -17.73 20.08 17.63
CA ILE A 311 -16.39 20.37 18.14
C ILE A 311 -15.79 21.50 17.32
N SER A 312 -15.44 22.57 18.03
CA SER A 312 -14.94 23.85 17.54
C SER A 312 -13.48 23.74 17.07
N GLY A 313 -13.21 24.25 15.88
CA GLY A 313 -11.86 24.33 15.29
C GLY A 313 -11.08 25.54 15.79
N SER A 314 -9.78 25.35 16.02
CA SER A 314 -8.81 26.44 16.09
C SER A 314 -7.86 26.33 14.90
N ASN A 315 -7.94 27.34 14.03
CA ASN A 315 -7.09 27.53 12.87
C ASN A 315 -5.70 27.95 13.32
N ASN A 316 -4.67 27.29 12.82
CA ASN A 316 -3.35 27.90 12.64
C ASN A 316 -2.81 27.46 11.27
N ALA A 317 -2.69 28.44 10.38
CA ALA A 317 -2.05 28.29 9.08
C ALA A 317 -0.55 27.99 9.26
N LEU A 318 -0.01 27.09 8.43
CA LEU A 318 1.42 26.81 8.35
C LEU A 318 1.86 26.65 6.87
N PRO A 319 3.15 26.92 6.60
CA PRO A 319 3.65 27.54 5.38
C PRO A 319 3.94 26.55 4.24
N SER A 320 4.06 27.10 3.04
CA SER A 320 4.47 26.42 1.80
C SER A 320 5.78 25.64 1.99
N LEU A 321 5.68 24.32 2.01
CA LEU A 321 6.82 23.40 2.01
C LEU A 321 7.16 23.02 0.56
N ASP A 322 8.12 23.74 0.00
CA ASP A 322 8.78 23.41 -1.27
C ASP A 322 10.02 22.55 -0.99
N TYR A 323 9.80 21.39 -0.35
CA TYR A 323 10.82 20.38 -0.06
C TYR A 323 10.32 19.03 -0.61
N ASP A 324 11.20 18.26 -1.25
CA ASP A 324 10.83 17.03 -1.96
C ASP A 324 10.26 15.98 -0.99
N ALA A 325 8.93 15.98 -0.86
CA ALA A 325 8.18 15.12 0.05
C ALA A 325 8.41 13.62 -0.22
N ALA A 326 8.86 13.24 -1.42
CA ALA A 326 9.28 11.88 -1.73
C ALA A 326 10.60 11.54 -1.07
N HIS A 327 11.57 12.45 -1.20
CA HIS A 327 12.88 12.29 -0.58
C HIS A 327 12.76 12.30 0.95
N ASP A 328 11.95 13.21 1.49
CA ASP A 328 11.60 13.24 2.92
C ASP A 328 10.96 11.91 3.36
N PHE A 329 9.95 11.42 2.63
CA PHE A 329 9.29 10.16 2.97
C PHE A 329 10.23 8.97 2.85
N ASP A 330 10.99 8.84 1.77
CA ASP A 330 11.87 7.70 1.53
C ASP A 330 13.03 7.67 2.54
N LEU A 331 13.58 8.85 2.89
CA LEU A 331 14.55 8.96 3.98
C LEU A 331 13.92 8.63 5.32
N TRP A 332 12.81 9.27 5.69
CA TRP A 332 12.12 9.01 6.94
C TRP A 332 11.72 7.54 7.08
N PHE A 333 11.14 6.94 6.05
CA PHE A 333 10.71 5.55 6.08
C PHE A 333 11.91 4.62 6.19
N LYS A 334 13.00 4.89 5.47
CA LYS A 334 14.25 4.14 5.62
C LYS A 334 14.90 4.35 6.98
N GLU A 335 14.80 5.51 7.60
CA GLU A 335 15.32 5.75 8.94
C GLU A 335 14.51 4.96 9.97
N VAL A 336 13.18 4.90 9.82
CA VAL A 336 12.31 4.17 10.74
C VAL A 336 12.41 2.66 10.55
N PHE A 337 12.38 2.18 9.30
CA PHE A 337 12.37 0.76 8.95
C PHE A 337 13.70 0.26 8.38
N ALA A 338 14.82 0.93 8.71
CA ALA A 338 16.14 0.64 8.15
C ALA A 338 16.43 -0.87 8.14
N PRO A 339 16.70 -1.47 6.97
CA PRO A 339 17.37 -2.74 6.93
C PRO A 339 18.79 -2.51 7.46
N VAL A 340 19.19 -3.26 8.47
CA VAL A 340 20.61 -3.48 8.76
C VAL A 340 21.16 -4.27 7.58
N TYR A 341 21.57 -3.55 6.55
CA TYR A 341 22.42 -4.06 5.49
C TYR A 341 23.81 -4.24 6.09
N ASP A 342 24.20 -5.50 6.34
CA ASP A 342 25.59 -5.84 6.07
C ASP A 342 25.75 -5.81 4.54
N PRO A 343 26.73 -5.08 3.99
CA PRO A 343 27.14 -5.33 2.63
C PRO A 343 27.67 -6.77 2.58
N ILE A 344 26.93 -7.67 1.96
CA ILE A 344 27.43 -8.99 1.61
C ILE A 344 28.60 -8.76 0.65
N VAL A 345 29.80 -9.03 1.15
CA VAL A 345 31.03 -9.26 0.38
C VAL A 345 30.93 -10.60 -0.33
#